data_AF-A0A179BP30-F1
#
_entry.id   AF-A0A179BP30-F1
#
_cell.length_a   1.000
_cell.length_b   1.000
_cell.length_c   1.000
_cell.angle_alpha   90.00
_cell.angle_beta   90.00
_cell.angle_gamma   90.00
#
_symmetry.space_group_name_H-M   'P 1'
#
loop_
_entity.id
_entity.type
_entity.pdbx_description
1 polymer ?
#
loop_
_entity_poly.entity_id
_entity_poly.type
_entity_poly.pdbx_seq_one_letter_code
_entity_poly.pdbx_strand_id
1 'polypeptide(L)'
;MKISREQMAENRQRILEVASRLFREKGFEAVGVAEVMKAAGLTHGSFYGHFSSKDELIVQALAHALGQRNGASLPLGAYMEEYLSPRHRDNRAGGCPISGLAADTLRQTPEARAAVTEGVRAQIDWMSEKVEGPDADRRRRAIANWSAMVGATILARVIVDPALSKEILTETLAWIDDGADRPASAPAKAE
;
A
#
# COMPACT_ATOMS: atom_id res chain seq x y z
N MET A 1 -26.27 -26.83 2.54
CA MET A 1 -24.96 -27.51 2.63
C MET A 1 -24.11 -26.76 3.65
N LYS A 2 -23.43 -27.44 4.58
CA LYS A 2 -22.59 -26.77 5.61
C LYS A 2 -21.22 -26.48 5.00
N ILE A 3 -20.81 -25.22 4.96
CA ILE A 3 -19.50 -24.79 4.45
C ILE A 3 -18.41 -25.33 5.41
N SER A 4 -17.32 -25.87 4.89
CA SER A 4 -16.18 -26.32 5.72
C SER A 4 -15.44 -25.12 6.32
N ARG A 5 -14.66 -25.35 7.39
CA ARG A 5 -13.82 -24.28 7.98
C ARG A 5 -12.79 -23.72 6.99
N GLU A 6 -12.24 -24.61 6.18
CA GLU A 6 -11.32 -24.29 5.08
C GLU A 6 -11.99 -23.42 4.01
N GLN A 7 -13.15 -23.84 3.49
CA GLN A 7 -13.91 -23.07 2.51
C GLN A 7 -14.38 -21.71 3.06
N MET A 8 -14.68 -21.61 4.36
CA MET A 8 -14.96 -20.33 5.03
C MET A 8 -13.73 -19.41 5.05
N ALA A 9 -12.53 -19.95 5.28
CA ALA A 9 -11.29 -19.19 5.26
C ALA A 9 -10.92 -18.74 3.84
N GLU A 10 -11.02 -19.62 2.84
CA GLU A 10 -10.84 -19.29 1.42
C GLU A 10 -11.79 -18.18 0.95
N ASN A 11 -13.08 -18.30 1.27
CA ASN A 11 -14.08 -17.29 0.92
C ASN A 11 -13.75 -15.95 1.59
N ARG A 12 -13.35 -15.96 2.87
CA ARG A 12 -12.96 -14.76 3.60
C ARG A 12 -11.72 -14.09 2.98
N GLN A 13 -10.72 -14.90 2.60
CA GLN A 13 -9.52 -14.43 1.92
C GLN A 13 -9.84 -13.81 0.55
N ARG A 14 -10.67 -14.47 -0.27
CA ARG A 14 -11.16 -13.94 -1.55
C ARG A 14 -11.92 -12.61 -1.38
N ILE A 15 -12.73 -12.47 -0.33
CA ILE A 15 -13.40 -11.19 -0.02
C ILE A 15 -12.38 -10.10 0.29
N LEU A 16 -11.34 -10.37 1.09
CA LEU A 16 -10.29 -9.38 1.39
C LEU A 16 -9.48 -8.95 0.16
N GLU A 17 -9.12 -9.91 -0.70
CA GLU A 17 -8.41 -9.65 -1.96
C GLU A 17 -9.24 -8.73 -2.87
N VAL A 18 -10.52 -9.07 -3.09
CA VAL A 18 -11.45 -8.29 -3.92
C VAL A 18 -11.72 -6.91 -3.31
N ALA A 19 -12.03 -6.84 -2.01
CA ALA A 19 -12.30 -5.58 -1.33
C ALA A 19 -11.09 -4.64 -1.37
N SER A 20 -9.89 -5.15 -1.09
CA SER A 20 -8.66 -4.35 -1.11
C SER A 20 -8.36 -3.76 -2.50
N ARG A 21 -8.70 -4.46 -3.58
CA ARG A 21 -8.55 -3.98 -4.96
C ARG A 21 -9.58 -2.91 -5.28
N LEU A 22 -10.85 -3.18 -5.01
CA LEU A 22 -11.96 -2.24 -5.26
C LEU A 22 -11.77 -0.93 -4.47
N PHE A 23 -11.39 -0.99 -3.20
CA PHE A 23 -11.11 0.19 -2.39
C PHE A 23 -9.95 1.00 -2.98
N ARG A 24 -8.81 0.38 -3.35
CA ARG A 24 -7.67 1.09 -3.97
C ARG A 24 -8.03 1.75 -5.32
N GLU A 25 -8.96 1.15 -6.06
CA GLU A 25 -9.41 1.65 -7.36
C GLU A 25 -10.41 2.81 -7.24
N LYS A 26 -11.38 2.71 -6.31
CA LYS A 26 -12.59 3.56 -6.27
C LYS A 26 -12.77 4.37 -4.97
N GLY A 27 -11.95 4.13 -3.95
CA GLY A 27 -12.11 4.68 -2.60
C GLY A 27 -13.08 3.87 -1.73
N PHE A 28 -13.10 4.14 -0.42
CA PHE A 28 -13.96 3.40 0.52
C PHE A 28 -15.44 3.70 0.33
N GLU A 29 -15.80 4.97 0.11
CA GLU A 29 -17.22 5.40 0.06
C GLU A 29 -17.96 4.83 -1.15
N ALA A 30 -17.33 4.85 -2.33
CA ALA A 30 -17.94 4.40 -3.58
C ALA A 30 -18.22 2.89 -3.65
N VAL A 31 -17.53 2.09 -2.83
CA VAL A 31 -17.60 0.62 -2.85
C VAL A 31 -18.60 0.10 -1.82
N GLY A 32 -19.65 -0.56 -2.29
CA GLY A 32 -20.67 -1.19 -1.44
C GLY A 32 -20.36 -2.65 -1.10
N VAL A 33 -20.88 -3.14 0.02
CA VAL A 33 -20.78 -4.57 0.40
C VAL A 33 -21.32 -5.49 -0.70
N ALA A 34 -22.45 -5.13 -1.33
CA ALA A 34 -23.02 -5.89 -2.44
C ALA A 34 -22.10 -5.96 -3.68
N GLU A 35 -21.31 -4.93 -3.95
CA GLU A 35 -20.33 -4.92 -5.04
C GLU A 35 -19.17 -5.88 -4.72
N VAL A 36 -18.61 -5.78 -3.50
CA VAL A 36 -17.53 -6.67 -3.03
C VAL A 36 -17.96 -8.13 -3.08
N MET A 37 -19.13 -8.46 -2.53
CA MET A 37 -19.62 -9.85 -2.49
C MET A 37 -19.88 -10.39 -3.90
N LYS A 38 -20.49 -9.58 -4.78
CA LYS A 38 -20.70 -9.94 -6.19
C LYS A 38 -19.37 -10.19 -6.91
N ALA A 39 -18.38 -9.32 -6.72
CA ALA A 39 -17.05 -9.47 -7.32
C ALA A 39 -16.24 -10.65 -6.73
N ALA A 40 -16.52 -11.04 -5.48
CA ALA A 40 -15.99 -12.25 -4.85
C ALA A 40 -16.71 -13.55 -5.27
N GLY A 41 -17.79 -13.47 -6.08
CA GLY A 41 -18.59 -14.62 -6.49
C GLY A 41 -19.49 -15.17 -5.39
N LEU A 42 -19.82 -14.36 -4.37
CA LEU A 42 -20.55 -14.76 -3.17
C LEU A 42 -21.87 -13.98 -3.03
N THR A 43 -22.82 -14.53 -2.27
CA THR A 43 -24.12 -13.86 -2.06
C THR A 43 -23.98 -12.73 -1.04
N HIS A 44 -24.78 -11.68 -1.18
CA HIS A 44 -24.78 -10.57 -0.20
C HIS A 44 -25.04 -11.07 1.24
N GLY A 45 -25.94 -12.04 1.40
CA GLY A 45 -26.28 -12.61 2.71
C GLY A 45 -25.14 -13.37 3.40
N SER A 46 -24.12 -13.86 2.68
CA SER A 46 -22.99 -14.54 3.33
C SER A 46 -21.98 -13.56 3.94
N PHE A 47 -22.08 -12.25 3.68
CA PHE A 47 -21.17 -11.23 4.22
C PHE A 47 -21.09 -11.27 5.74
N TYR A 48 -22.24 -11.31 6.41
CA TYR A 48 -22.36 -11.34 7.87
C TYR A 48 -21.86 -12.65 8.51
N GLY A 49 -21.51 -13.67 7.71
CA GLY A 49 -20.78 -14.86 8.17
C GLY A 49 -19.26 -14.70 8.14
N HIS A 50 -18.73 -13.60 7.58
CA HIS A 50 -17.30 -13.33 7.43
C HIS A 50 -16.84 -12.02 8.11
N PHE A 51 -17.72 -11.01 8.15
CA PHE A 51 -17.48 -9.67 8.70
C PHE A 51 -18.76 -9.11 9.32
N SER A 52 -18.64 -8.41 10.44
CA SER A 52 -19.74 -7.77 11.17
C SER A 52 -20.23 -6.46 10.51
N SER A 53 -19.33 -5.71 9.87
CA SER A 53 -19.63 -4.41 9.25
C SER A 53 -18.72 -4.10 8.05
N LYS A 54 -19.10 -3.09 7.25
CA LYS A 54 -18.23 -2.54 6.19
C LYS A 54 -16.92 -2.00 6.78
N ASP A 55 -16.97 -1.42 7.98
CA ASP A 55 -15.79 -0.85 8.64
C ASP A 55 -14.80 -1.96 9.04
N GLU A 56 -15.28 -3.10 9.56
CA GLU A 56 -14.42 -4.26 9.81
C GLU A 56 -13.78 -4.78 8.51
N LEU A 57 -14.55 -4.84 7.42
CA LEU A 57 -14.01 -5.17 6.09
C LEU A 57 -12.92 -4.17 5.66
N ILE A 58 -13.10 -2.87 5.88
CA ILE A 58 -12.11 -1.83 5.55
C ILE A 58 -10.83 -2.03 6.36
N VAL A 59 -10.94 -2.19 7.69
CA VAL A 59 -9.80 -2.45 8.59
C VAL A 59 -9.00 -3.65 8.11
N GLN A 60 -9.67 -4.76 7.81
CA GLN A 60 -8.99 -6.00 7.44
C GLN A 60 -8.50 -6.00 5.98
N ALA A 61 -9.19 -5.32 5.06
CA ALA A 61 -8.71 -5.14 3.68
C ALA A 61 -7.47 -4.24 3.62
N LEU A 62 -7.39 -3.22 4.49
CA LEU A 62 -6.19 -2.38 4.68
C LEU A 62 -5.01 -3.18 5.24
N ALA A 63 -5.23 -3.94 6.32
CA ALA A 63 -4.22 -4.81 6.91
C ALA A 63 -3.72 -5.87 5.89
N HIS A 64 -4.63 -6.50 5.15
CA HIS A 64 -4.31 -7.41 4.06
C HIS A 64 -3.48 -6.71 2.97
N ALA A 65 -3.91 -5.55 2.46
CA ALA A 65 -3.21 -4.84 1.38
C ALA A 65 -1.80 -4.38 1.75
N LEU A 66 -1.58 -4.00 3.01
CA LEU A 66 -0.26 -3.56 3.51
C LEU A 66 0.64 -4.75 3.89
N GLY A 67 0.07 -5.89 4.29
CA GLY A 67 0.81 -7.14 4.46
C GLY A 67 1.26 -7.74 3.12
N GLN A 68 0.48 -7.57 2.06
CA GLN A 68 0.81 -8.00 0.69
C GLN A 68 1.82 -7.06 0.02
N ARG A 69 3.09 -7.17 0.43
CA ARG A 69 4.22 -6.47 -0.18
C ARG A 69 4.59 -7.10 -1.52
N ASN A 70 3.87 -6.72 -2.58
CA ASN A 70 4.19 -7.11 -3.95
C ASN A 70 5.66 -6.82 -4.27
N GLY A 71 6.42 -7.84 -4.68
CA GLY A 71 7.85 -7.72 -4.96
C GLY A 71 8.78 -7.75 -3.74
N ALA A 72 8.33 -8.11 -2.53
CA ALA A 72 9.22 -8.18 -1.36
C ALA A 72 10.37 -9.21 -1.46
N SER A 73 10.23 -10.21 -2.34
CA SER A 73 11.28 -11.15 -2.71
C SER A 73 12.40 -10.55 -3.57
N LEU A 74 12.18 -9.37 -4.17
CA LEU A 74 13.17 -8.69 -5.00
C LEU A 74 14.30 -8.09 -4.13
N PRO A 75 15.50 -7.89 -4.72
CA PRO A 75 16.48 -6.93 -4.22
C PRO A 75 15.86 -5.53 -4.07
N LEU A 76 16.39 -4.70 -3.16
CA LEU A 76 15.77 -3.41 -2.86
C LEU A 76 15.74 -2.46 -4.08
N GLY A 77 16.82 -2.38 -4.86
CA GLY A 77 16.86 -1.61 -6.12
C GLY A 77 15.75 -2.01 -7.09
N ALA A 78 15.67 -3.30 -7.43
CA ALA A 78 14.61 -3.84 -8.30
C ALA A 78 13.19 -3.63 -7.75
N TYR A 79 12.99 -3.62 -6.42
CA TYR A 79 11.71 -3.21 -5.82
C TYR A 79 11.42 -1.72 -6.04
N MET A 80 12.41 -0.85 -5.91
CA MET A 80 12.26 0.60 -6.13
C MET A 80 12.02 0.94 -7.61
N GLU A 81 12.73 0.29 -8.54
CA GLU A 81 12.48 0.35 -10.00
C GLU A 81 11.04 -0.05 -10.36
N GLU A 82 10.59 -1.20 -9.87
CA GLU A 82 9.23 -1.70 -10.11
C GLU A 82 8.17 -0.79 -9.50
N TYR A 83 8.42 -0.26 -8.29
CA TYR A 83 7.52 0.69 -7.63
C TYR A 83 7.46 2.03 -8.38
N LEU A 84 8.58 2.55 -8.88
CA LEU A 84 8.65 3.80 -9.65
C LEU A 84 8.46 3.56 -11.16
N SER A 85 7.65 2.56 -11.52
CA SER A 85 7.34 2.25 -12.92
C SER A 85 5.98 2.82 -13.37
N PRO A 86 5.80 3.10 -14.68
CA PRO A 86 4.47 3.35 -15.26
C PRO A 86 3.48 2.21 -14.98
N ARG A 87 3.98 0.96 -14.90
CA ARG A 87 3.19 -0.23 -14.58
C ARG A 87 2.52 -0.13 -13.20
N HIS A 88 3.23 0.40 -12.20
CA HIS A 88 2.68 0.64 -10.86
C HIS A 88 1.83 1.93 -10.79
N ARG A 89 2.24 2.99 -11.49
CA ARG A 89 1.44 4.22 -11.64
C ARG A 89 0.03 3.90 -12.15
N ASP A 90 -0.07 3.14 -13.23
CA ASP A 90 -1.34 2.87 -13.91
C ASP A 90 -2.18 1.79 -13.20
N ASN A 91 -1.54 0.84 -12.50
CA ASN A 91 -2.20 -0.19 -11.72
C ASN A 91 -2.70 0.30 -10.35
N ARG A 92 -3.75 1.14 -10.34
CA ARG A 92 -4.37 1.64 -9.10
C ARG A 92 -4.86 0.51 -8.18
N ALA A 93 -5.57 -0.48 -8.74
CA ALA A 93 -6.19 -1.57 -7.97
C ALA A 93 -5.18 -2.54 -7.32
N GLY A 94 -4.02 -2.76 -7.95
CA GLY A 94 -2.98 -3.69 -7.47
C GLY A 94 -1.77 -3.02 -6.84
N GLY A 95 -1.65 -1.69 -6.94
CA GLY A 95 -0.53 -0.91 -6.42
C GLY A 95 -0.54 -0.70 -4.90
N CYS A 96 0.42 0.10 -4.44
CA CYS A 96 0.58 0.47 -3.03
C CYS A 96 -0.71 1.12 -2.49
N PRO A 97 -1.29 0.61 -1.39
CA PRO A 97 -2.54 1.16 -0.85
C PRO A 97 -2.40 2.62 -0.41
N ILE A 98 -1.25 3.04 0.14
CA ILE A 98 -1.03 4.42 0.58
C ILE A 98 -1.17 5.42 -0.59
N SER A 99 -0.64 5.10 -1.76
CA SER A 99 -0.69 5.99 -2.93
C SER A 99 -2.07 6.08 -3.62
N GLY A 100 -3.07 5.35 -3.13
CA GLY A 100 -4.48 5.45 -3.55
C GLY A 100 -5.45 5.84 -2.44
N LEU A 101 -5.17 5.47 -1.17
CA LEU A 101 -6.12 5.54 -0.05
C LEU A 101 -5.69 6.46 1.10
N ALA A 102 -4.50 7.09 1.07
CA ALA A 102 -4.03 7.91 2.19
C ALA A 102 -5.02 9.03 2.57
N ALA A 103 -5.55 9.75 1.59
CA ALA A 103 -6.52 10.84 1.81
C ALA A 103 -7.88 10.32 2.33
N ASP A 104 -8.35 9.18 1.82
CA ASP A 104 -9.61 8.55 2.25
C ASP A 104 -9.50 8.01 3.68
N THR A 105 -8.36 7.41 4.03
CA THR A 105 -8.05 6.86 5.36
C THR A 105 -8.17 7.92 6.47
N LEU A 106 -7.93 9.21 6.17
CA LEU A 106 -8.09 10.30 7.15
C LEU A 106 -9.54 10.43 7.65
N ARG A 107 -10.53 9.95 6.89
CA ARG A 107 -11.96 10.00 7.20
C ARG A 107 -12.49 8.69 7.79
N GLN A 108 -11.65 7.66 7.90
CA GLN A 108 -12.03 6.33 8.40
C GLN A 108 -11.84 6.22 9.92
N THR A 109 -12.32 5.11 10.49
CA THR A 109 -12.32 4.87 11.94
C THR A 109 -10.90 4.82 12.54
N PRO A 110 -10.75 5.02 13.87
CA PRO A 110 -9.46 4.87 14.55
C PRO A 110 -8.77 3.52 14.29
N GLU A 111 -9.56 2.44 14.19
CA GLU A 111 -9.08 1.08 13.93
C GLU A 111 -8.50 0.95 12.52
N ALA A 112 -9.13 1.58 11.52
CA ALA A 112 -8.63 1.59 10.14
C ALA A 112 -7.30 2.38 10.06
N ARG A 113 -7.21 3.50 10.79
CA ARG A 113 -5.97 4.28 10.92
C ARG A 113 -4.88 3.53 11.68
N ALA A 114 -5.24 2.70 12.67
CA ALA A 114 -4.30 1.85 13.39
C ALA A 114 -3.76 0.72 12.49
N ALA A 115 -4.62 0.07 11.69
CA ALA A 115 -4.19 -0.93 10.71
C ALA A 115 -3.22 -0.35 9.67
N VAL A 116 -3.46 0.89 9.21
CA VAL A 116 -2.52 1.61 8.34
C VAL A 116 -1.21 1.92 9.06
N THR A 117 -1.25 2.37 10.31
CA THR A 117 -0.05 2.64 11.12
C THR A 117 0.85 1.40 11.26
N GLU A 118 0.27 0.23 11.51
CA GLU A 118 1.03 -1.02 11.64
C GLU A 118 1.61 -1.47 10.30
N GLY A 119 0.83 -1.40 9.21
CA GLY A 119 1.34 -1.72 7.88
C GLY A 119 2.45 -0.78 7.40
N VAL A 120 2.33 0.52 7.70
CA VAL A 120 3.37 1.55 7.47
C VAL A 120 4.65 1.20 8.24
N ARG A 121 4.53 0.90 9.54
CA ARG A 121 5.66 0.49 10.39
C ARG A 121 6.37 -0.72 9.80
N ALA A 122 5.64 -1.80 9.53
CA ALA A 122 6.20 -3.03 9.01
C ALA A 122 6.86 -2.86 7.62
N GLN A 123 6.35 -1.96 6.78
CA GLN A 123 6.97 -1.61 5.49
C GLN A 123 8.29 -0.84 5.67
N ILE A 124 8.33 0.14 6.58
CA ILE A 124 9.57 0.87 6.92
C ILE A 124 10.61 -0.07 7.50
N ASP A 125 10.22 -0.98 8.39
CA ASP A 125 11.12 -1.93 9.04
C ASP A 125 11.74 -2.87 8.01
N TRP A 126 10.93 -3.44 7.10
CA TRP A 126 11.41 -4.26 5.97
C TRP A 126 12.36 -3.53 5.00
N MET A 127 12.10 -2.25 4.72
CA MET A 127 13.07 -1.45 3.94
C MET A 127 14.35 -1.19 4.75
N SER A 128 14.25 -0.95 6.06
CA SER A 128 15.39 -0.72 6.96
C SER A 128 16.29 -1.95 7.11
N GLU A 129 15.75 -3.15 6.94
CA GLU A 129 16.50 -4.42 6.88
C GLU A 129 17.30 -4.59 5.58
N LYS A 130 16.85 -3.98 4.48
CA LYS A 130 17.46 -4.13 3.14
C LYS A 130 18.32 -2.97 2.68
N VAL A 131 18.28 -1.82 3.36
CA VAL A 131 19.18 -0.69 3.11
C VAL A 131 20.56 -1.00 3.69
N GLU A 132 21.65 -0.63 3.03
CA GLU A 132 23.00 -0.83 3.57
C GLU A 132 23.42 0.29 4.54
N GLY A 133 24.48 0.08 5.33
CA GLY A 133 25.06 1.05 6.25
C GLY A 133 24.53 1.03 7.70
N PRO A 134 24.90 2.04 8.53
CA PRO A 134 24.63 2.03 9.99
C PRO A 134 23.15 2.10 10.36
N ASP A 135 22.76 1.42 11.45
CA ASP A 135 21.37 1.22 11.90
C ASP A 135 20.50 2.49 11.95
N ALA A 136 21.01 3.55 12.56
CA ALA A 136 20.31 4.83 12.68
C ALA A 136 20.07 5.51 11.32
N ASP A 137 20.95 5.27 10.35
CA ASP A 137 20.84 5.82 8.99
C ASP A 137 19.96 4.93 8.11
N ARG A 138 19.97 3.60 8.31
CA ARG A 138 19.09 2.67 7.57
C ARG A 138 17.62 3.04 7.74
N ARG A 139 17.17 3.27 8.97
CA ARG A 139 15.77 3.68 9.22
C ARG A 139 15.45 5.03 8.60
N ARG A 140 16.36 5.99 8.66
CA ARG A 140 16.17 7.33 8.08
C ARG A 140 16.05 7.25 6.56
N ARG A 141 16.96 6.53 5.89
CA ARG A 141 16.92 6.26 4.45
C ARG A 141 15.65 5.51 4.05
N ALA A 142 15.27 4.45 4.77
CA ALA A 142 14.04 3.71 4.51
C ALA A 142 12.78 4.61 4.54
N ILE A 143 12.66 5.48 5.55
CA ILE A 143 11.57 6.46 5.63
C ILE A 143 11.62 7.45 4.46
N ALA A 144 12.78 8.06 4.20
CA ALA A 144 12.94 9.06 3.14
C ALA A 144 12.64 8.49 1.75
N ASN A 145 13.24 7.34 1.41
CA ASN A 145 13.05 6.66 0.14
C ASN A 145 11.58 6.27 -0.04
N TRP A 146 10.95 5.65 0.96
CA TRP A 146 9.55 5.25 0.86
C TRP A 146 8.60 6.44 0.74
N SER A 147 8.83 7.52 1.48
CA SER A 147 8.06 8.76 1.35
C SER A 147 8.20 9.38 -0.04
N ALA A 148 9.41 9.42 -0.60
CA ALA A 148 9.67 9.89 -1.96
C ALA A 148 8.96 9.01 -3.00
N MET A 149 9.08 7.68 -2.89
CA MET A 149 8.43 6.71 -3.77
C MET A 149 6.90 6.86 -3.80
N VAL A 150 6.27 6.92 -2.61
CA VAL A 150 4.82 7.13 -2.46
C VAL A 150 4.40 8.47 -3.05
N GLY A 151 5.14 9.54 -2.74
CA GLY A 151 4.87 10.90 -3.24
C GLY A 151 4.96 11.00 -4.77
N ALA A 152 6.05 10.50 -5.35
CA ALA A 152 6.24 10.46 -6.81
C ALA A 152 5.14 9.67 -7.52
N THR A 153 4.70 8.54 -6.94
CA THR A 153 3.58 7.74 -7.47
C THR A 153 2.26 8.52 -7.44
N ILE A 154 1.99 9.28 -6.38
CA ILE A 154 0.80 10.13 -6.26
C ILE A 154 0.85 11.26 -7.31
N LEU A 155 1.98 11.97 -7.41
CA LEU A 155 2.18 13.06 -8.37
C LEU A 155 2.05 12.57 -9.82
N ALA A 156 2.74 11.48 -10.17
CA ALA A 156 2.70 10.90 -11.51
C ALA A 156 1.29 10.45 -11.93
N ARG A 157 0.43 10.05 -10.97
CA ARG A 157 -0.98 9.66 -11.23
C ARG A 157 -1.93 10.84 -11.46
N VAL A 158 -1.65 12.03 -10.93
CA VAL A 158 -2.53 13.20 -11.10
C VAL A 158 -2.11 14.10 -12.28
N ILE A 159 -0.91 13.90 -12.81
CA ILE A 159 -0.37 14.66 -13.94
C ILE A 159 -0.83 14.04 -15.26
N VAL A 160 -1.46 14.88 -16.09
CA VAL A 160 -2.00 14.49 -17.42
C VAL A 160 -0.90 14.42 -18.49
N ASP A 161 0.18 15.20 -18.34
CA ASP A 161 1.33 15.15 -19.24
C ASP A 161 2.11 13.82 -19.06
N PRO A 162 2.15 12.94 -20.06
CA PRO A 162 2.85 11.65 -19.95
C PRO A 162 4.38 11.80 -19.87
N ALA A 163 4.96 12.91 -20.35
CA ALA A 163 6.38 13.18 -20.24
C ALA A 163 6.74 13.52 -18.79
N LEU A 164 6.14 14.57 -18.22
CA LEU A 164 6.34 14.97 -16.83
C LEU A 164 5.94 13.86 -15.82
N SER A 165 4.87 13.12 -16.09
CA SER A 165 4.45 11.97 -15.28
C SER A 165 5.53 10.87 -15.23
N LYS A 166 6.23 10.64 -16.34
CA LYS A 166 7.35 9.68 -16.40
C LYS A 166 8.62 10.26 -15.75
N GLU A 167 8.95 11.52 -16.05
CA GLU A 167 10.10 12.25 -15.50
C GLU A 167 10.12 12.20 -13.97
N ILE A 168 9.00 12.52 -13.32
CA ILE A 168 8.88 12.47 -11.84
C ILE A 168 9.24 11.09 -11.27
N LEU A 169 8.85 10.01 -11.94
CA LEU A 169 9.17 8.65 -11.49
C LEU A 169 10.66 8.34 -11.68
N THR A 170 11.21 8.67 -12.85
CA THR A 170 12.63 8.42 -13.20
C THR A 170 13.59 9.26 -12.36
N GLU A 171 13.35 10.55 -12.20
CA GLU A 171 14.21 11.45 -11.41
C GLU A 171 14.12 11.15 -9.91
N THR A 172 12.95 10.71 -9.41
CA THR A 172 12.85 10.25 -8.00
C THR A 172 13.68 8.99 -7.77
N LEU A 173 13.69 8.04 -8.72
CA LEU A 173 14.50 6.82 -8.63
C LEU A 173 15.99 7.16 -8.65
N ALA A 174 16.44 7.96 -9.63
CA ALA A 174 17.82 8.42 -9.72
C ALA A 174 18.27 9.14 -8.45
N TRP A 175 17.45 10.03 -7.89
CA TRP A 175 17.77 10.73 -6.63
C TRP A 175 17.90 9.78 -5.42
N ILE A 176 17.10 8.70 -5.38
CA ILE A 176 17.18 7.65 -4.34
C ILE A 176 18.49 6.87 -4.47
N ASP A 177 18.87 6.49 -5.69
CA ASP A 177 20.10 5.74 -5.96
C ASP A 177 21.35 6.61 -5.68
N ASP A 178 21.40 7.85 -6.17
CA ASP A 178 22.39 8.88 -5.80
C ASP A 178 22.38 9.22 -4.28
N GLY A 179 21.29 8.86 -3.59
CA GLY A 179 21.10 9.03 -2.15
C GLY A 179 21.78 7.94 -1.32
N ALA A 180 22.09 6.78 -1.91
CA ALA A 180 22.80 5.70 -1.23
C ALA A 180 24.23 6.10 -0.83
N ASP A 181 24.91 6.86 -1.70
CA ASP A 181 26.30 7.30 -1.52
C ASP A 181 26.45 8.58 -0.67
N ARG A 182 25.35 9.28 -0.34
CA ARG A 182 25.42 10.52 0.43
C ARG A 182 25.50 10.24 1.95
N PRO A 183 26.51 10.79 2.65
CA PRO A 183 26.58 10.66 4.11
C PRO A 183 25.39 11.35 4.75
N ALA A 184 24.80 10.71 5.77
CA ALA A 184 23.66 11.26 6.47
C ALA A 184 24.05 12.60 7.12
N SER A 185 23.41 13.70 6.70
CA SER A 185 23.53 14.97 7.39
C SER A 185 23.08 14.79 8.84
N ALA A 186 23.86 15.30 9.80
CA ALA A 186 23.52 15.20 11.21
C ALA A 186 22.11 15.79 11.43
N PRO A 187 21.23 15.13 12.20
CA PRO A 187 19.92 15.70 12.47
C PRO A 187 20.11 17.05 13.15
N ALA A 188 19.45 18.08 12.63
CA ALA A 188 19.37 19.36 13.32
C ALA A 188 18.83 19.10 14.74
N LYS A 189 19.52 19.62 15.75
CA LYS A 189 19.06 19.48 17.14
C LYS A 189 17.68 20.11 17.23
N ALA A 190 16.69 19.34 17.67
CA ALA A 190 15.40 19.89 18.02
C ALA A 190 15.58 20.81 19.23
N GLU A 191 15.02 22.02 19.14
CA GLU A 191 14.82 22.94 20.26
C GLU A 191 13.60 22.50 21.10
#